data_AF-A0A7W7PFU4-F1
#
_entry.id   AF-A0A7W7PFU4-F1
#
_cell.length_a   1.000
_cell.length_b   1.000
_cell.length_c   1.000
_cell.angle_alpha   90.00
_cell.angle_beta   90.00
_cell.angle_gamma   90.00
#
_symmetry.space_group_name_H-M   'P 1'
#
loop_
_entity.id
_entity.type
_entity.pdbx_description
1 polymer ?
#
loop_
_entity_poly.entity_id
_entity_poly.type
_entity_poly.pdbx_seq_one_letter_code
_entity_poly.pdbx_strand_id
1 'polypeptide(L)'
;MCGRYVSTRSPQDLAGLFQVAGWNPEQLVEPSWNVAPTDDVWAVLERPGRESGVLERQLRALRWGLVPSWAKSLNTGAKMINARVETVHEKPAYRRAFAKRRCLLPADGFYEWQTVPATATAKARKQPYFISPADGQVMAMAGLYEFWRDPAVAGDEDPAAWWTTCTVITTEATDSAGRIHSRMPLAISPADYEAWLDPAHQDPDELRALLGTPAHGDLDARAVTTAVNNVRNNGPQLLDNAPGPDTEA
;
A
#
# COMPACT_ATOMS: atom_id res chain seq x y z
N MET A 1 2.10 -11.71 3.95
CA MET A 1 1.18 -10.55 3.90
C MET A 1 2.05 -9.34 3.70
N CYS A 2 1.75 -8.45 2.74
CA CYS A 2 2.56 -7.26 2.51
C CYS A 2 2.52 -6.34 3.75
N GLY A 3 3.60 -6.31 4.52
CA GLY A 3 3.69 -5.57 5.79
C GLY A 3 4.86 -4.59 5.83
N ARG A 4 5.53 -4.38 4.69
CA ARG A 4 6.64 -3.44 4.57
C ARG A 4 6.81 -3.03 3.12
N TYR A 5 7.05 -1.75 2.85
CA TYR A 5 7.38 -1.32 1.50
C TYR A 5 8.28 -0.08 1.48
N VAL A 6 8.74 0.27 0.29
CA VAL A 6 9.62 1.40 -0.01
C VAL A 6 8.80 2.45 -0.74
N SER A 7 8.85 3.69 -0.27
CA SER A 7 8.20 4.83 -0.90
C SER A 7 9.10 6.03 -0.73
N THR A 8 9.91 6.31 -1.76
CA THR A 8 10.99 7.30 -1.69
C THR A 8 10.79 8.48 -2.65
N ARG A 9 9.80 8.39 -3.53
CA ARG A 9 9.52 9.41 -4.56
C ARG A 9 8.99 10.69 -3.93
N SER A 10 9.44 11.82 -4.48
CA SER A 10 8.96 13.13 -4.05
C SER A 10 7.50 13.35 -4.45
N PRO A 11 6.77 14.25 -3.75
CA PRO A 11 5.43 14.65 -4.17
C PRO A 11 5.37 15.17 -5.62
N GLN A 12 6.43 15.84 -6.08
CA GLN A 12 6.56 16.35 -7.44
C GLN A 12 6.63 15.22 -8.47
N ASP A 13 7.44 14.19 -8.21
CA ASP A 13 7.55 13.02 -9.08
C ASP A 13 6.21 12.27 -9.15
N LEU A 14 5.58 12.06 -7.99
CA LEU A 14 4.27 11.43 -7.90
C LEU A 14 3.20 12.25 -8.63
N ALA A 15 3.25 13.58 -8.52
CA ALA A 15 2.30 14.43 -9.23
C ALA A 15 2.42 14.32 -10.75
N GLY A 16 3.66 14.26 -11.27
CA GLY A 16 3.91 14.02 -12.69
C GLY A 16 3.46 12.63 -13.15
N LEU A 17 3.78 11.58 -12.38
CA LEU A 17 3.48 10.19 -12.71
C LEU A 17 1.98 9.90 -12.73
N PHE A 18 1.23 10.48 -11.79
CA PHE A 18 -0.19 10.18 -11.61
C PHE A 18 -1.12 11.29 -12.10
N GLN A 19 -0.61 12.38 -12.67
CA GLN A 19 -1.38 13.55 -13.11
C GLN A 19 -2.21 14.17 -11.96
N VAL A 20 -1.57 14.34 -10.81
CA VAL A 20 -2.21 14.96 -9.63
C VAL A 20 -2.33 16.46 -9.84
N ALA A 21 -3.50 17.03 -9.53
CA ALA A 21 -3.76 18.46 -9.64
C ALA A 21 -3.09 19.27 -8.51
N GLY A 22 -2.94 18.68 -7.32
CA GLY A 22 -2.24 19.31 -6.20
C GLY A 22 -2.11 18.40 -4.97
N TRP A 23 -1.28 18.83 -4.03
CA TRP A 23 -1.10 18.23 -2.70
C TRP A 23 -1.02 19.34 -1.65
N ASN A 24 -1.31 19.00 -0.39
CA ASN A 24 -1.11 19.94 0.72
C ASN A 24 0.34 19.84 1.23
N PRO A 25 1.16 20.90 1.14
CA PRO A 25 2.54 20.89 1.65
C PRO A 25 2.66 20.63 3.16
N GLU A 26 1.62 20.92 3.95
CA GLU A 26 1.58 20.65 5.39
C GLU A 26 1.42 19.16 5.71
N GLN A 27 1.07 18.33 4.73
CA GLN A 27 0.90 16.88 4.87
C GLN A 27 2.09 16.12 4.27
N LEU A 28 3.31 16.64 4.40
CA LEU A 28 4.49 16.02 3.81
C LEU A 28 4.77 14.64 4.43
N VAL A 29 4.83 13.62 3.56
CA VAL A 29 5.37 12.30 3.91
C VAL A 29 6.81 12.23 3.41
N GLU A 30 7.72 12.00 4.34
CA GLU A 30 9.15 11.86 4.05
C GLU A 30 9.46 10.56 3.30
N PRO A 31 10.48 10.55 2.41
CA PRO A 31 10.99 9.32 1.81
C PRO A 31 11.31 8.25 2.84
N SER A 32 10.86 7.02 2.57
CA SER A 32 11.08 5.88 3.46
C SER A 32 11.45 4.61 2.69
N TRP A 33 12.56 4.01 3.10
CA TRP A 33 13.01 2.69 2.68
C TRP A 33 12.44 1.56 3.53
N ASN A 34 11.63 1.88 4.54
CA ASN A 34 11.12 0.88 5.49
C ASN A 34 9.73 1.25 6.04
N VAL A 35 8.80 1.60 5.16
CA VAL A 35 7.42 1.94 5.53
C VAL A 35 6.81 0.76 6.28
N ALA A 36 6.30 1.03 7.48
CA ALA A 36 5.68 0.05 8.35
C ALA A 36 4.18 0.35 8.54
N PRO A 37 3.39 -0.66 8.98
CA PRO A 37 2.03 -0.45 9.44
C PRO A 37 1.94 0.77 10.35
N THR A 38 0.89 1.55 10.14
CA THR A 38 0.53 2.77 10.86
C THR A 38 1.37 4.00 10.58
N ASP A 39 2.38 3.91 9.72
CA ASP A 39 3.02 5.12 9.17
C ASP A 39 2.04 5.86 8.25
N ASP A 40 2.27 7.16 8.09
CA ASP A 40 1.59 7.95 7.07
C ASP A 40 2.28 7.71 5.72
N VAL A 41 1.46 7.59 4.67
CA VAL A 41 1.91 7.21 3.34
C VAL A 41 1.21 8.05 2.29
N TRP A 42 1.89 8.30 1.17
CA TRP A 42 1.26 8.95 0.03
C TRP A 42 0.19 8.06 -0.59
N ALA A 43 -0.97 8.64 -0.86
CA ALA A 43 -2.06 8.02 -1.61
C ALA A 43 -2.55 8.97 -2.70
N VAL A 44 -2.72 8.42 -3.91
CA VAL A 44 -3.38 9.10 -5.02
C VAL A 44 -4.86 8.72 -4.99
N LEU A 45 -5.74 9.70 -4.96
CA LEU A 45 -7.19 9.49 -4.90
C LEU A 45 -7.94 10.58 -5.65
N GLU A 46 -9.17 10.30 -6.06
CA GLU A 46 -10.03 11.30 -6.70
C GLU A 46 -11.19 11.69 -5.81
N ARG A 47 -11.34 13.01 -5.62
CA ARG A 47 -12.44 13.57 -4.84
C ARG A 47 -12.81 14.96 -5.35
N PRO A 48 -14.07 15.38 -5.16
CA PRO A 48 -14.46 16.76 -5.34
C PRO A 48 -13.53 17.69 -4.55
N GLY A 49 -12.95 18.70 -5.22
CA GLY A 49 -12.21 19.78 -4.58
C GLY A 49 -13.11 20.50 -3.58
N ARG A 50 -12.56 20.89 -2.42
CA ARG A 50 -13.36 21.52 -1.34
C ARG A 50 -14.03 22.82 -1.78
N GLU A 51 -13.37 23.58 -2.63
CA GLU A 51 -13.85 24.88 -3.12
C GLU A 51 -14.54 24.76 -4.48
N SER A 52 -13.94 24.00 -5.41
CA SER A 52 -14.44 23.86 -6.78
C SER A 52 -15.67 22.94 -6.88
N GLY A 53 -15.77 21.93 -5.99
CA GLY A 53 -16.72 20.84 -6.12
C GLY A 53 -16.47 19.92 -7.33
N VAL A 54 -15.42 20.19 -8.12
CA VAL A 54 -15.04 19.44 -9.31
C VAL A 54 -14.19 18.25 -8.89
N LEU A 55 -14.40 17.10 -9.53
CA LEU A 55 -13.60 15.92 -9.27
C LEU A 55 -12.13 16.18 -9.65
N GLU A 56 -11.23 16.04 -8.69
CA GLU A 56 -9.81 16.29 -8.84
C GLU A 56 -9.01 15.11 -8.31
N ARG A 57 -7.96 14.73 -9.04
CA ARG A 57 -6.97 13.78 -8.56
C ARG A 57 -6.00 14.48 -7.62
N GLN A 58 -5.90 13.95 -6.41
CA GLN A 58 -5.16 14.54 -5.29
C GLN A 58 -4.12 13.57 -4.77
N LEU A 59 -3.01 14.11 -4.28
CA LEU A 59 -2.02 13.37 -3.49
C LEU A 59 -2.22 13.72 -2.01
N ARG A 60 -2.46 12.71 -1.17
CA ARG A 60 -2.83 12.87 0.24
C ARG A 60 -2.00 11.95 1.13
N ALA A 61 -1.59 12.46 2.29
CA ALA A 61 -1.02 11.63 3.35
C ALA A 61 -2.14 10.88 4.07
N LEU A 62 -2.07 9.54 4.08
CA LEU A 62 -3.02 8.66 4.75
C LEU A 62 -2.28 7.74 5.71
N ARG A 63 -2.89 7.43 6.85
CA ARG A 63 -2.34 6.44 7.79
C ARG A 63 -2.55 5.03 7.28
N TRP A 64 -1.49 4.23 7.12
CA TRP A 64 -1.60 2.85 6.65
C TRP A 64 -2.12 1.90 7.74
N GLY A 65 -3.36 1.44 7.59
CA GLY A 65 -4.08 0.65 8.56
C GLY A 65 -5.52 1.15 8.65
N LEU A 66 -6.40 0.61 7.80
CA LEU A 66 -7.75 1.13 7.61
C LEU A 66 -8.59 0.99 8.86
N VAL A 67 -9.25 2.08 9.26
CA VAL A 67 -10.17 2.10 10.39
C VAL A 67 -11.60 2.25 9.86
N PRO A 68 -12.44 1.22 9.96
CA PRO A 68 -13.83 1.31 9.55
C PRO A 68 -14.57 2.38 10.35
N SER A 69 -15.56 3.04 9.73
CA SER A 69 -16.31 4.14 10.35
C SER A 69 -16.99 3.78 11.69
N TRP A 70 -17.25 2.49 11.95
CA TRP A 70 -17.88 1.98 13.17
C TRP A 70 -16.89 1.55 14.25
N ALA A 71 -15.58 1.59 13.97
CA ALA A 71 -14.56 1.20 14.93
C ALA A 71 -14.55 2.18 16.13
N LYS A 72 -14.24 1.64 17.31
CA LYS A 72 -14.18 2.41 18.57
C LYS A 72 -12.80 2.97 18.88
N SER A 73 -11.78 2.60 18.10
CA SER A 73 -10.38 2.97 18.36
C SER A 73 -9.57 2.94 17.07
N LEU A 74 -8.62 3.87 16.96
CA LEU A 74 -7.62 3.93 15.90
C LEU A 74 -6.77 2.65 15.81
N ASN A 75 -6.55 1.97 16.95
CA ASN A 75 -5.75 0.75 17.03
C ASN A 75 -6.34 -0.43 16.23
N THR A 76 -7.63 -0.38 15.87
CA THR A 76 -8.24 -1.35 14.97
C THR A 76 -7.50 -1.40 13.63
N GLY A 77 -6.98 -0.26 13.16
CA GLY A 77 -6.28 -0.12 11.88
C GLY A 77 -5.02 -0.98 11.75
N ALA A 78 -4.31 -1.25 12.86
CA ALA A 78 -3.08 -2.04 12.84
C ALA A 78 -3.28 -3.49 12.34
N LYS A 79 -4.52 -4.01 12.41
CA LYS A 79 -4.89 -5.34 11.91
C LYS A 79 -5.48 -5.31 10.49
N MET A 80 -5.61 -4.13 9.91
CA MET A 80 -6.37 -3.86 8.68
C MET A 80 -5.49 -3.21 7.61
N ILE A 81 -4.20 -3.51 7.64
CA ILE A 81 -3.21 -3.04 6.66
C ILE A 81 -3.37 -3.66 5.26
N ASN A 82 -4.03 -4.83 5.18
CA ASN A 82 -4.29 -5.53 3.93
C ASN A 82 -5.77 -5.93 3.82
N ALA A 83 -6.31 -5.85 2.61
CA ALA A 83 -7.58 -6.43 2.20
C ALA A 83 -7.33 -7.51 1.12
N ARG A 84 -8.10 -8.59 1.15
CA ARG A 84 -7.97 -9.69 0.16
C ARG A 84 -8.88 -9.42 -1.02
N VAL A 85 -8.35 -9.41 -2.24
CA VAL A 85 -9.10 -9.16 -3.49
C VAL A 85 -10.35 -10.05 -3.61
N GLU A 86 -10.28 -11.28 -3.12
CA GLU A 86 -11.34 -12.28 -3.19
C GLU A 86 -12.59 -11.88 -2.41
N THR A 87 -12.45 -11.06 -1.35
CA THR A 87 -13.56 -10.76 -0.42
C THR A 87 -13.73 -9.27 -0.13
N VAL A 88 -12.89 -8.41 -0.71
CA VAL A 88 -12.86 -6.96 -0.42
C VAL A 88 -14.20 -6.28 -0.71
N HIS A 89 -14.93 -6.75 -1.72
CA HIS A 89 -16.23 -6.23 -2.13
C HIS A 89 -17.39 -6.68 -1.22
N GLU A 90 -17.20 -7.71 -0.40
CA GLU A 90 -18.24 -8.29 0.45
C GLU A 90 -18.09 -7.90 1.93
N LYS A 91 -16.85 -7.81 2.41
CA LYS A 91 -16.57 -7.63 3.85
C LYS A 91 -17.11 -6.28 4.34
N PRO A 92 -17.86 -6.22 5.45
CA PRO A 92 -18.44 -4.97 5.97
C PRO A 92 -17.42 -3.86 6.20
N ALA A 93 -16.18 -4.22 6.54
CA ALA A 93 -15.10 -3.29 6.78
C ALA A 93 -14.55 -2.62 5.51
N TYR A 94 -14.79 -3.20 4.33
CA TYR A 94 -14.17 -2.77 3.07
C TYR A 94 -15.19 -2.44 1.98
N ARG A 95 -16.32 -3.14 1.89
CA ARG A 95 -17.29 -3.04 0.78
C ARG A 95 -17.73 -1.62 0.43
N ARG A 96 -17.89 -0.75 1.43
CA ARG A 96 -18.27 0.65 1.22
C ARG A 96 -17.12 1.49 0.66
N ALA A 97 -15.90 1.24 1.12
CA ALA A 97 -14.72 1.89 0.59
C ALA A 97 -14.37 1.35 -0.81
N PHE A 98 -14.53 0.04 -1.03
CA PHE A 98 -14.38 -0.58 -2.35
C PHE A 98 -15.25 0.09 -3.41
N ALA A 99 -16.51 0.41 -3.08
CA ALA A 99 -17.40 1.07 -4.02
C ALA A 99 -17.11 2.58 -4.24
N LYS A 100 -16.51 3.31 -3.29
CA LYS A 100 -16.49 4.79 -3.33
C LYS A 100 -15.21 5.50 -2.93
N ARG A 101 -14.26 4.79 -2.33
CA ARG A 101 -13.06 5.35 -1.67
C ARG A 101 -11.87 4.47 -1.99
N ARG A 102 -11.54 4.44 -3.27
CA ARG A 102 -10.38 3.73 -3.82
C ARG A 102 -9.22 4.72 -3.97
N CYS A 103 -8.01 4.21 -3.82
CA CYS A 103 -6.79 4.98 -4.01
C CYS A 103 -5.73 4.10 -4.68
N LEU A 104 -4.67 4.74 -5.16
CA LEU A 104 -3.40 4.09 -5.48
C LEU A 104 -2.41 4.45 -4.38
N LEU A 105 -1.62 3.47 -3.96
CA LEU A 105 -0.55 3.62 -2.96
C LEU A 105 0.78 3.42 -3.70
N PRO A 106 1.48 4.51 -4.06
CA PRO A 106 2.75 4.45 -4.77
C PRO A 106 3.86 3.80 -3.93
N ALA A 107 4.55 2.82 -4.50
CA ALA A 107 5.71 2.18 -3.91
C ALA A 107 6.81 1.96 -4.96
N ASP A 108 8.06 2.01 -4.53
CA ASP A 108 9.21 1.57 -5.34
C ASP A 108 9.32 0.03 -5.34
N GLY A 109 8.74 -0.61 -4.33
CA GLY A 109 8.67 -2.06 -4.17
C GLY A 109 8.28 -2.42 -2.74
N PHE A 110 8.07 -3.70 -2.45
CA PHE A 110 7.70 -4.19 -1.13
C PHE A 110 8.68 -5.24 -0.62
N TYR A 111 8.71 -5.45 0.70
CA TYR A 111 9.49 -6.54 1.26
C TYR A 111 8.61 -7.75 1.59
N GLU A 112 9.15 -8.94 1.36
CA GLU A 112 8.63 -10.15 1.98
C GLU A 112 9.72 -11.07 2.53
N TRP A 113 9.35 -11.90 3.49
CA TRP A 113 10.27 -12.79 4.19
C TRP A 113 10.04 -14.25 3.82
N GLN A 114 10.99 -14.83 3.09
CA GLN A 114 11.02 -16.27 2.82
C GLN A 114 11.41 -17.01 4.09
N THR A 115 10.67 -18.07 4.42
CA THR A 115 11.06 -18.96 5.52
C THR A 115 12.11 -19.93 5.03
N VAL A 116 13.29 -19.90 5.65
CA VAL A 116 14.39 -20.84 5.39
C VAL A 116 14.39 -21.88 6.50
N PRO A 117 14.12 -23.16 6.21
CA PRO A 117 14.10 -24.23 7.21
C PRO A 117 15.46 -24.40 7.91
N ALA A 118 15.45 -25.01 9.08
CA ALA A 118 16.70 -25.40 9.75
C ALA A 118 17.41 -26.50 8.95
N THR A 119 18.73 -26.47 8.94
CA THR A 119 19.59 -27.55 8.43
C THR A 119 20.34 -28.18 9.60
N ALA A 120 21.16 -29.21 9.34
CA ALA A 120 22.02 -29.81 10.37
C ALA A 120 23.00 -28.80 11.00
N THR A 121 23.33 -27.71 10.29
CA THR A 121 24.35 -26.73 10.67
C THR A 121 23.80 -25.33 10.94
N ALA A 122 22.53 -25.05 10.58
CA ALA A 122 21.92 -23.73 10.72
C ALA A 122 20.50 -23.79 11.28
N LYS A 123 20.13 -22.81 12.12
CA LYS A 123 18.76 -22.66 12.63
C LYS A 123 17.84 -22.11 11.53
N ALA A 124 16.55 -22.42 11.65
CA ALA A 124 15.54 -21.81 10.79
C ALA A 124 15.60 -20.28 10.90
N ARG A 125 15.52 -19.60 9.76
CA ARG A 125 15.59 -18.13 9.68
C ARG A 125 14.59 -17.59 8.67
N LYS A 126 14.42 -16.27 8.68
CA LYS A 126 13.66 -15.56 7.65
C LYS A 126 14.60 -14.71 6.81
N GLN A 127 14.64 -14.96 5.51
CA GLN A 127 15.40 -14.17 4.55
C GLN A 127 14.48 -13.08 3.97
N PRO A 128 14.77 -11.79 4.22
CA PRO A 128 14.03 -10.72 3.55
C PRO A 128 14.43 -10.62 2.07
N TYR A 129 13.43 -10.34 1.24
CA TYR A 129 13.58 -9.99 -0.16
C TYR A 129 12.92 -8.64 -0.40
N PHE A 130 13.56 -7.82 -1.23
CA PHE A 130 12.93 -6.67 -1.85
C PHE A 130 12.37 -7.10 -3.21
N ILE A 131 11.09 -6.85 -3.43
CA ILE A 131 10.35 -7.23 -4.63
C ILE A 131 9.83 -5.96 -5.30
N SER A 132 10.18 -5.76 -6.57
CA SER A 132 9.89 -4.53 -7.31
C SER A 132 9.60 -4.81 -8.79
N PRO A 133 8.95 -3.88 -9.52
CA PRO A 133 8.84 -3.96 -10.97
C PRO A 133 10.22 -4.09 -11.62
N ALA A 134 10.41 -5.07 -12.52
CA ALA A 134 11.70 -5.31 -13.17
C ALA A 134 12.14 -4.14 -14.09
N ASP A 135 11.19 -3.32 -14.54
CA ASP A 135 11.41 -2.12 -15.35
C ASP A 135 11.77 -0.87 -14.52
N GLY A 136 11.80 -0.97 -13.18
CA GLY A 136 12.09 0.13 -12.27
C GLY A 136 10.97 1.18 -12.15
N GLN A 137 9.79 0.92 -12.70
CA GLN A 137 8.64 1.84 -12.59
C GLN A 137 8.06 1.87 -11.17
N VAL A 138 7.21 2.87 -10.89
CA VAL A 138 6.44 2.90 -9.64
C VAL A 138 5.45 1.75 -9.66
N MET A 139 5.37 1.01 -8.57
CA MET A 139 4.26 0.11 -8.32
C MET A 139 3.09 0.91 -7.76
N ALA A 140 1.99 1.02 -8.51
CA ALA A 140 0.76 1.64 -8.04
C ALA A 140 -0.14 0.60 -7.36
N MET A 141 0.07 0.36 -6.06
CA MET A 141 -0.70 -0.66 -5.34
C MET A 141 -2.16 -0.20 -5.19
N ALA A 142 -3.11 -1.08 -5.53
CA ALA A 142 -4.53 -0.88 -5.32
C ALA A 142 -4.80 -0.72 -3.83
N GLY A 143 -5.44 0.39 -3.44
CA GLY A 143 -5.76 0.69 -2.06
C GLY A 143 -7.21 1.11 -1.87
N LEU A 144 -7.66 1.02 -0.63
CA LEU A 144 -8.91 1.66 -0.19
C LEU A 144 -8.58 2.66 0.91
N TYR A 145 -9.42 3.68 1.07
CA TYR A 145 -9.34 4.60 2.19
C TYR A 145 -10.67 4.81 2.91
N GLU A 146 -10.59 5.23 4.16
CA GLU A 146 -11.73 5.57 5.01
C GLU A 146 -11.50 6.86 5.78
N PHE A 147 -12.61 7.56 6.04
CA PHE A 147 -12.66 8.61 7.06
C PHE A 147 -13.19 8.00 8.35
N TRP A 148 -12.44 8.18 9.42
CA TRP A 148 -12.84 7.75 10.74
C TRP A 148 -12.81 8.93 11.68
N ARG A 149 -13.93 9.19 12.36
CA ARG A 149 -14.02 10.18 13.42
C ARG A 149 -13.72 9.48 14.74
N ASP A 150 -12.75 9.98 15.49
CA ASP A 150 -12.43 9.49 16.82
C ASP A 150 -13.61 9.76 17.77
N PRO A 151 -14.27 8.72 18.31
CA PRO A 151 -15.38 8.89 19.23
C PRO A 151 -14.96 9.49 20.58
N ALA A 152 -13.66 9.54 20.89
CA ALA A 152 -13.15 10.16 22.12
C ALA A 152 -13.08 11.70 22.03
N VAL A 153 -13.14 12.29 20.83
CA VAL A 153 -13.10 13.75 20.66
C VAL A 153 -14.51 14.31 20.74
N ALA A 154 -14.76 15.14 21.77
CA ALA A 154 -16.08 15.65 22.13
C ALA A 154 -16.63 16.72 21.16
N GLY A 155 -15.75 17.49 20.48
CA GLY A 155 -16.17 18.53 19.55
C GLY A 155 -16.52 17.97 18.18
N ASP A 156 -17.76 18.20 17.71
CA ASP A 156 -18.23 17.70 16.41
C ASP A 156 -17.54 18.35 15.21
N GLU A 157 -17.01 19.55 15.38
CA GLU A 157 -16.29 20.29 14.34
C GLU A 157 -14.77 20.29 14.53
N ASP A 158 -14.23 19.57 15.51
CA ASP A 158 -12.77 19.53 15.74
C ASP A 158 -12.07 18.80 14.57
N PRO A 159 -11.23 19.47 13.77
CA PRO A 159 -10.50 18.81 12.69
C PRO A 159 -9.59 17.67 13.19
N ALA A 160 -9.11 17.75 14.43
CA ALA A 160 -8.30 16.71 15.05
C ALA A 160 -9.10 15.42 15.37
N ALA A 161 -10.43 15.47 15.31
CA ALA A 161 -11.28 14.29 15.44
C ALA A 161 -11.18 13.36 14.23
N TRP A 162 -10.72 13.83 13.07
CA TRP A 162 -10.82 13.09 11.81
C TRP A 162 -9.50 12.49 11.37
N TRP A 163 -9.54 11.18 11.14
CA TRP A 163 -8.45 10.41 10.54
C TRP A 163 -8.82 10.00 9.14
N THR A 164 -7.83 10.01 8.25
CA THR A 164 -7.93 9.35 6.95
C THR A 164 -6.95 8.18 6.93
N THR A 165 -7.47 6.98 6.75
CA THR A 165 -6.70 5.73 6.87
C THR A 165 -6.84 4.91 5.60
N CYS A 166 -5.87 4.06 5.30
CA CYS A 166 -5.85 3.26 4.09
C CYS A 166 -5.48 1.79 4.30
N THR A 167 -5.75 0.95 3.31
CA THR A 167 -5.36 -0.47 3.27
C THR A 167 -4.88 -0.81 1.87
N VAL A 168 -3.97 -1.78 1.77
CA VAL A 168 -3.50 -2.32 0.48
C VAL A 168 -4.33 -3.53 0.11
N ILE A 169 -4.81 -3.59 -1.13
CA ILE A 169 -5.44 -4.80 -1.67
C ILE A 169 -4.34 -5.78 -2.07
N THR A 170 -4.49 -7.03 -1.65
CA THR A 170 -3.56 -8.12 -1.91
C THR A 170 -4.23 -9.21 -2.73
N THR A 171 -3.42 -9.86 -3.56
CA THR A 171 -3.81 -11.00 -4.39
C THR A 171 -2.88 -12.19 -4.13
N GLU A 172 -3.20 -13.33 -4.74
CA GLU A 172 -2.28 -14.48 -4.80
C GLU A 172 -0.98 -14.06 -5.49
N ALA A 173 0.16 -14.44 -4.91
CA ALA A 173 1.44 -14.09 -5.48
C ALA A 173 1.78 -14.97 -6.70
N THR A 174 2.24 -14.34 -7.77
CA THR A 174 2.76 -15.00 -8.97
C THR A 174 4.29 -14.91 -9.01
N ASP A 175 4.89 -15.67 -9.93
CA ASP A 175 6.30 -15.53 -10.34
C ASP A 175 7.30 -15.61 -9.18
N SER A 176 8.27 -14.68 -9.13
CA SER A 176 9.32 -14.60 -8.11
C SER A 176 8.74 -14.37 -6.71
N ALA A 177 7.68 -13.57 -6.59
CA ALA A 177 7.02 -13.30 -5.32
C ALA A 177 6.37 -14.56 -4.74
N GLY A 178 5.75 -15.39 -5.60
CA GLY A 178 5.11 -16.66 -5.20
C GLY A 178 6.07 -17.67 -4.56
N ARG A 179 7.36 -17.62 -4.89
CA ARG A 179 8.41 -18.46 -4.27
C ARG A 179 8.76 -18.02 -2.85
N ILE A 180 8.45 -16.77 -2.50
CA ILE A 180 8.82 -16.14 -1.23
C ILE A 180 7.63 -16.17 -0.27
N HIS A 181 6.45 -15.77 -0.73
CA HIS A 181 5.22 -15.76 0.05
C HIS A 181 3.99 -15.94 -0.85
N SER A 182 2.93 -16.57 -0.34
CA SER A 182 1.70 -16.85 -1.10
C SER A 182 0.84 -15.63 -1.49
N ARG A 183 1.25 -14.41 -1.15
CA ARG A 183 0.46 -13.18 -1.31
C ARG A 183 1.36 -12.01 -1.64
N MET A 184 0.88 -11.15 -2.52
CA MET A 184 1.54 -9.90 -2.93
C MET A 184 0.53 -8.74 -2.95
N PRO A 185 0.98 -7.48 -2.86
CA PRO A 185 0.11 -6.35 -3.19
C PRO A 185 -0.32 -6.44 -4.67
N LEU A 186 -1.55 -6.02 -4.94
CA LEU A 186 -2.07 -5.95 -6.30
C LEU A 186 -1.77 -4.56 -6.87
N ALA A 187 -1.05 -4.48 -7.98
CA ALA A 187 -0.79 -3.22 -8.67
C ALA A 187 -1.81 -2.96 -9.79
N ILE A 188 -2.25 -1.72 -9.94
CA ILE A 188 -3.16 -1.27 -11.02
C ILE A 188 -2.34 -0.80 -12.22
N SER A 189 -2.83 -1.08 -13.44
CA SER A 189 -2.18 -0.63 -14.67
C SER A 189 -2.43 0.86 -14.88
N PRO A 190 -1.49 1.64 -15.43
CA PRO A 190 -1.73 3.04 -15.78
C PRO A 190 -2.98 3.27 -16.64
N ALA A 191 -3.34 2.31 -17.50
CA ALA A 191 -4.55 2.37 -18.32
C ALA A 191 -5.86 2.31 -17.50
N ASP A 192 -5.81 1.76 -16.29
CA ASP A 192 -6.96 1.51 -15.43
C ASP A 192 -7.06 2.52 -14.26
N TYR A 193 -6.12 3.46 -14.14
CA TYR A 193 -6.12 4.44 -13.04
C TYR A 193 -7.40 5.27 -12.99
N GLU A 194 -7.88 5.76 -14.13
CA GLU A 194 -9.09 6.58 -14.20
C GLU A 194 -10.31 5.80 -13.69
N ALA A 195 -10.55 4.60 -14.25
CA ALA A 195 -11.66 3.75 -13.83
C ALA A 195 -11.54 3.35 -12.36
N TRP A 196 -10.33 2.99 -11.90
CA TRP A 196 -10.11 2.61 -10.52
C TRP A 196 -10.34 3.78 -9.55
N LEU A 197 -10.00 5.01 -9.90
CA LEU A 197 -10.11 6.16 -9.00
C LEU A 197 -11.49 6.82 -9.00
N ASP A 198 -12.27 6.70 -10.08
CA ASP A 198 -13.56 7.40 -10.24
C ASP A 198 -14.60 6.98 -9.18
N PRO A 199 -14.98 7.86 -8.23
CA PRO A 199 -15.97 7.53 -7.19
C PRO A 199 -17.40 7.32 -7.72
N ALA A 200 -17.69 7.69 -8.98
CA ALA A 200 -18.96 7.40 -9.65
C ALA A 200 -19.03 5.97 -10.18
N HIS A 201 -17.88 5.34 -10.46
CA HIS A 201 -17.78 3.93 -10.80
C HIS A 201 -17.97 3.06 -9.55
N GLN A 202 -19.18 2.52 -9.37
CA GLN A 202 -19.61 1.83 -8.15
C GLN A 202 -20.05 0.38 -8.36
N ASP A 203 -20.07 -0.11 -9.61
CA ASP A 203 -20.42 -1.50 -9.89
C ASP A 203 -19.31 -2.43 -9.36
N PRO A 204 -19.60 -3.31 -8.39
CA PRO A 204 -18.58 -4.12 -7.75
C PRO A 204 -17.97 -5.16 -8.70
N ASP A 205 -18.69 -5.63 -9.71
CA ASP A 205 -18.17 -6.64 -10.64
C ASP A 205 -17.25 -6.01 -11.68
N GLU A 206 -17.61 -4.83 -12.20
CA GLU A 206 -16.73 -4.05 -13.07
C GLU A 206 -15.43 -3.64 -12.34
N LEU A 207 -15.55 -3.18 -11.08
CA LEU A 207 -14.38 -2.85 -10.25
C LEU A 207 -13.49 -4.06 -9.95
N ARG A 208 -14.08 -5.25 -9.80
CA ARG A 208 -13.30 -6.48 -9.63
C ARG A 208 -12.59 -6.89 -10.91
N ALA A 209 -13.15 -6.59 -12.08
CA ALA A 209 -12.49 -6.86 -13.36
C ALA A 209 -11.18 -6.07 -13.50
N LEU A 210 -11.11 -4.84 -12.98
CA LEU A 210 -9.88 -4.03 -12.90
C LEU A 210 -8.78 -4.67 -12.02
N LEU A 211 -9.13 -5.65 -11.19
CA LEU A 211 -8.24 -6.37 -10.29
C LEU A 211 -7.86 -7.76 -10.79
N GLY A 212 -8.29 -8.14 -12.00
CA GLY A 212 -8.11 -9.48 -12.55
C GLY A 212 -6.68 -9.80 -13.01
N THR A 213 -5.88 -8.78 -13.33
CA THR A 213 -4.49 -8.95 -13.79
C THR A 213 -3.62 -7.89 -13.11
N PRO A 214 -2.74 -8.29 -12.17
CA PRO A 214 -1.81 -7.34 -11.56
C PRO A 214 -0.94 -6.68 -12.63
N ALA A 215 -0.81 -5.36 -12.54
CA ALA A 215 0.08 -4.60 -13.42
C ALA A 215 1.56 -4.78 -13.06
N HIS A 216 2.42 -4.34 -13.99
CA HIS A 216 3.89 -4.35 -13.93
C HIS A 216 4.62 -5.66 -14.26
N GLY A 217 3.96 -6.62 -14.91
CA GLY A 217 4.64 -7.78 -15.52
C GLY A 217 5.56 -8.52 -14.54
N ASP A 218 6.69 -9.01 -15.05
CA ASP A 218 7.68 -9.75 -14.25
C ASP A 218 8.17 -8.92 -13.06
N LEU A 219 7.97 -9.46 -11.85
CA LEU A 219 8.54 -8.91 -10.63
C LEU A 219 9.96 -9.47 -10.41
N ASP A 220 10.92 -8.58 -10.19
CA ASP A 220 12.24 -8.98 -9.69
C ASP A 220 12.18 -9.16 -8.17
N ALA A 221 12.90 -10.16 -7.66
CA ALA A 221 12.98 -10.45 -6.24
C ALA A 221 14.43 -10.64 -5.83
N ARG A 222 14.90 -9.74 -4.97
CA ARG A 222 16.31 -9.64 -4.60
C ARG A 222 16.49 -9.79 -3.10
N ALA A 223 17.37 -10.71 -2.69
CA ALA A 223 17.67 -10.90 -1.28
C ALA A 223 18.34 -9.64 -0.71
N VAL A 224 17.85 -9.18 0.43
CA VAL A 224 18.40 -8.01 1.14
C VAL A 224 18.85 -8.39 2.55
N THR A 225 19.54 -7.48 3.23
CA THR A 225 20.06 -7.75 4.57
C THR A 225 18.94 -7.80 5.61
N THR A 226 19.19 -8.48 6.73
CA THR A 226 18.25 -8.52 7.87
C THR A 226 18.12 -7.19 8.61
N ALA A 227 18.88 -6.16 8.22
CA ALA A 227 18.76 -4.82 8.77
C ALA A 227 17.33 -4.27 8.59
N VAL A 228 16.63 -4.64 7.52
CA VAL A 228 15.24 -4.24 7.31
C VAL A 228 14.34 -4.70 8.45
N ASN A 229 14.62 -5.81 9.14
CA ASN A 229 13.77 -6.36 10.20
C ASN A 229 13.45 -5.35 11.32
N ASN A 230 14.37 -4.43 11.61
CA ASN A 230 14.14 -3.35 12.56
C ASN A 230 13.54 -2.13 11.85
N VAL A 231 12.27 -1.83 12.14
CA VAL A 231 11.51 -0.70 11.56
C VAL A 231 12.14 0.67 11.80
N ARG A 232 13.04 0.80 12.79
CA ARG A 232 13.78 2.05 13.04
C ARG A 232 14.88 2.32 12.03
N ASN A 233 15.32 1.30 11.29
CA ASN A 233 16.27 1.49 10.21
C ASN A 233 15.50 2.04 9.01
N ASN A 234 15.94 3.18 8.47
CA ASN A 234 15.29 3.82 7.34
C ASN A 234 16.32 4.52 6.44
N GLY A 235 16.97 3.76 5.56
CA GLY A 235 17.94 4.31 4.62
C GLY A 235 18.20 3.40 3.42
N PRO A 236 18.86 3.92 2.37
CA PRO A 236 19.04 3.23 1.10
C PRO A 236 19.80 1.91 1.22
N GLN A 237 20.67 1.77 2.23
CA GLN A 237 21.41 0.53 2.53
C GLN A 237 20.50 -0.67 2.84
N LEU A 238 19.21 -0.45 3.14
CA LEU A 238 18.25 -1.53 3.28
C LEU A 238 17.96 -2.27 1.97
N LEU A 239 18.28 -1.64 0.85
CA LEU A 239 18.20 -2.22 -0.48
C LEU A 239 19.51 -2.87 -0.92
N ASP A 240 20.54 -2.94 -0.08
CA ASP A 240 21.79 -3.60 -0.43
C ASP A 240 21.59 -5.11 -0.59
N ASN A 241 22.28 -5.69 -1.57
CA ASN A 241 22.24 -7.13 -1.82
C ASN A 241 22.75 -7.93 -0.62
N ALA A 242 22.03 -9.00 -0.28
CA ALA A 242 22.53 -10.05 0.59
C ALA A 242 22.73 -11.35 -0.21
N PRO A 243 23.61 -12.25 0.24
CA PRO A 243 23.66 -13.61 -0.30
C PRO A 243 22.27 -14.25 -0.17
N GLY A 244 21.72 -14.74 -1.27
CA GLY A 244 20.51 -15.55 -1.25
C GLY A 244 20.79 -16.93 -0.65
N PRO A 245 19.76 -17.64 -0.17
CA PRO A 245 19.91 -18.98 0.40
C PRO A 245 20.50 -19.99 -0.61
N ASP A 246 20.29 -19.78 -1.92
CA ASP A 246 20.80 -20.64 -2.98
C ASP A 246 22.26 -20.33 -3.38
N THR A 247 22.83 -19.21 -2.91
CA THR A 247 24.22 -18.81 -3.15
C THR A 247 25.17 -19.13 -1.99
N GLU A 248 24.67 -19.68 -0.88
CA GLU A 248 25.47 -20.12 0.27
C GLU A 248 25.91 -21.60 0.17
N ALA A 249 25.80 -22.22 -1.01
CA ALA A 249 26.17 -23.62 -1.28
C ALA A 249 27.61 -23.80 -1.77
#